data_AF-A0A7C6MFG9-F1
#
_entry.id   AF-A0A7C6MFG9-F1
#
_cell.length_a   1.000
_cell.length_b   1.000
_cell.length_c   1.000
_cell.angle_alpha   90.00
_cell.angle_beta   90.00
_cell.angle_gamma   90.00
#
_symmetry.space_group_name_H-M   'P 1'
#
loop_
_entity.id
_entity.type
_entity.pdbx_description
1 polymer ?
#
loop_
_entity_poly.entity_id
_entity_poly.type
_entity_poly.pdbx_seq_one_letter_code
_entity_poly.pdbx_strand_id
1 'polypeptide(L)'
;MTGLSAAPVRAADDLLGPVVESMSFTPEMLDPSEGTPLRITARVTDATEVQRVRAYVFPQGDEAMGHGVDLARVSGSVTDGTYRADFVFPPSVLPEGLEYGQKYGYWGVQVWAVDVLGHRGTELRSPTPLMVLDPADSSPPMVTGAS
;
A
#
# COMPACT_ATOMS: atom_id res chain seq x y z
N MET A 1 40.71 19.72 20.25
CA MET A 1 39.88 20.25 19.15
C MET A 1 38.69 19.33 19.01
N THR A 2 37.58 19.69 19.62
CA THR A 2 36.32 18.94 19.54
C THR A 2 35.67 19.31 18.21
N GLY A 3 35.65 18.38 17.27
CA GLY A 3 34.98 18.58 16.00
C GLY A 3 33.49 18.79 16.24
N LEU A 4 32.97 19.94 15.85
CA LEU A 4 31.54 20.16 15.71
C LEU A 4 31.03 19.14 14.68
N SER A 5 30.32 18.13 15.16
CA SER A 5 29.48 17.30 14.31
C SER A 5 28.41 18.23 13.74
N ALA A 6 28.56 18.61 12.48
CA ALA A 6 27.48 19.25 11.74
C ALA A 6 26.36 18.23 11.64
N ALA A 7 25.32 18.38 12.46
CA ALA A 7 24.03 17.76 12.15
C ALA A 7 23.68 18.13 10.70
N PRO A 8 23.18 17.20 9.87
CA PRO A 8 22.87 17.53 8.49
C PRO A 8 21.82 18.64 8.52
N VAL A 9 22.16 19.79 7.94
CA VAL A 9 21.37 21.02 7.85
C VAL A 9 19.96 20.79 7.26
N ARG A 10 19.64 19.60 6.74
CA ARG A 10 18.32 19.23 6.20
C ARG A 10 17.24 18.90 7.24
N ALA A 11 17.59 18.37 8.42
CA ALA A 11 16.58 17.86 9.35
C ALA A 11 15.81 18.94 10.13
N ALA A 12 16.38 20.14 10.29
CA ALA A 12 15.78 21.19 11.10
C ALA A 12 14.73 22.04 10.37
N ASP A 13 14.67 21.97 9.04
CA ASP A 13 13.80 22.79 8.18
C ASP A 13 12.77 21.98 7.38
N ASP A 14 12.76 20.66 7.54
CA ASP A 14 11.78 19.83 6.85
C ASP A 14 10.42 19.92 7.55
N LEU A 15 9.43 20.41 6.81
CA LEU A 15 8.04 20.56 7.25
C LEU A 15 7.09 19.74 6.38
N LEU A 16 7.61 19.01 5.39
CA LEU A 16 6.84 18.23 4.44
C LEU A 16 6.99 16.75 4.80
N GLY A 17 5.89 16.00 4.71
CA GLY A 17 5.97 14.55 4.82
C GLY A 17 6.43 13.89 3.51
N PRO A 18 6.68 12.57 3.54
CA PRO A 18 7.14 11.85 2.38
C PRO A 18 6.18 11.92 1.18
N VAL A 19 6.72 11.79 -0.02
CA VAL A 19 5.93 11.70 -1.26
C VAL A 19 5.92 10.26 -1.74
N VAL A 20 4.73 9.69 -1.94
CA VAL A 20 4.56 8.41 -2.63
C VAL A 20 4.53 8.70 -4.13
N GLU A 21 5.69 8.58 -4.78
CA GLU A 21 5.92 8.93 -6.19
C GLU A 21 5.17 7.99 -7.14
N SER A 22 5.14 6.70 -6.81
CA SER A 22 4.44 5.70 -7.60
C SER A 22 4.08 4.49 -6.76
N MET A 23 3.08 3.75 -7.22
CA MET A 23 2.76 2.44 -6.67
C MET A 23 2.18 1.51 -7.74
N SER A 24 2.28 0.22 -7.47
CA SER A 24 1.68 -0.85 -8.25
C SER A 24 1.32 -2.03 -7.35
N PHE A 25 0.43 -2.88 -7.83
CA PHE A 25 0.18 -4.18 -7.21
C PHE A 25 0.02 -5.28 -8.25
N THR A 26 0.22 -6.52 -7.83
CA THR A 26 -0.01 -7.69 -8.66
C THR A 26 -0.38 -8.89 -7.78
N PRO A 27 -1.33 -9.74 -8.20
CA PRO A 27 -2.12 -9.65 -9.43
C PRO A 27 -3.24 -8.58 -9.36
N GLU A 28 -3.83 -8.23 -10.52
CA GLU A 28 -5.02 -7.34 -10.58
C GLU A 28 -6.34 -8.07 -10.33
N MET A 29 -6.33 -9.39 -10.44
CA MET A 29 -7.43 -10.28 -10.08
C MET A 29 -6.90 -11.32 -9.09
N LEU A 30 -7.59 -11.51 -7.98
CA LEU A 30 -7.15 -12.37 -6.91
C LEU A 30 -8.29 -13.27 -6.43
N ASP A 31 -8.04 -14.58 -6.39
CA ASP A 31 -8.84 -15.50 -5.59
C ASP A 31 -8.28 -15.52 -4.15
N PRO A 32 -9.03 -15.02 -3.17
CA PRO A 32 -8.56 -14.95 -1.79
C PRO A 32 -8.56 -16.32 -1.09
N SER A 33 -9.21 -17.34 -1.65
CA SER A 33 -9.28 -18.70 -1.07
C SER A 33 -7.99 -19.49 -1.24
N GLU A 34 -7.15 -19.13 -2.22
CA GLU A 34 -5.89 -19.83 -2.50
C GLU A 34 -4.73 -19.37 -1.60
N GLY A 35 -4.95 -18.35 -0.75
CA GLY A 35 -3.89 -17.72 0.06
C GLY A 35 -2.85 -16.97 -0.80
N THR A 36 -3.18 -16.73 -2.08
CA THR A 36 -2.31 -16.04 -3.03
C THR A 36 -2.02 -14.61 -2.52
N PRO A 37 -0.75 -14.20 -2.43
CA PRO A 37 -0.42 -12.87 -1.95
C PRO A 37 -0.65 -11.80 -3.03
N LEU A 38 -1.25 -10.69 -2.62
CA LEU A 38 -1.24 -9.43 -3.36
C LEU A 38 0.08 -8.72 -3.06
N ARG A 39 0.98 -8.69 -4.04
CA ARG A 39 2.25 -7.97 -3.93
C ARG A 39 2.04 -6.49 -4.23
N ILE A 40 2.36 -5.62 -3.27
CA ILE A 40 2.23 -4.16 -3.38
C ILE A 40 3.63 -3.56 -3.38
N THR A 41 3.93 -2.71 -4.36
CA THR A 41 5.21 -2.01 -4.48
C THR A 41 4.98 -0.51 -4.56
N ALA A 42 5.81 0.28 -3.88
CA ALA A 42 5.74 1.74 -3.92
C ALA A 42 7.14 2.36 -3.97
N ARG A 43 7.31 3.46 -4.71
CA ARG A 43 8.49 4.32 -4.59
C ARG A 43 8.13 5.51 -3.71
N VAL A 44 8.94 5.78 -2.71
CA VAL A 44 8.72 6.87 -1.74
C VAL A 44 9.99 7.69 -1.59
N THR A 45 9.83 9.01 -1.64
CA THR A 45 10.91 9.98 -1.45
C THR A 45 10.63 10.89 -0.28
N ASP A 46 11.68 11.29 0.43
CA ASP A 46 11.61 12.20 1.57
C ASP A 46 12.96 12.92 1.80
N ALA A 47 12.94 14.12 2.36
CA ALA A 47 14.16 14.91 2.58
C ALA A 47 14.93 14.51 3.85
N THR A 48 14.24 13.96 4.86
CA THR A 48 14.76 13.69 6.21
C THR A 48 14.77 12.23 6.62
N GLU A 49 14.24 11.35 5.78
CA GLU A 49 14.20 9.88 5.84
C GLU A 49 12.79 9.33 6.04
N VAL A 50 12.43 8.35 5.22
CA VAL A 50 11.19 7.60 5.35
C VAL A 50 11.30 6.61 6.50
N GLN A 51 10.47 6.79 7.53
CA GLN A 51 10.41 5.92 8.70
C GLN A 51 9.47 4.72 8.48
N ARG A 52 8.30 4.95 7.87
CA ARG A 52 7.28 3.92 7.66
C ARG A 52 6.57 4.13 6.34
N VAL A 53 6.32 3.03 5.63
CA VAL A 53 5.44 2.99 4.46
C VAL A 53 4.37 1.92 4.73
N ARG A 54 3.10 2.26 4.52
CA ARG A 54 1.98 1.35 4.76
C ARG A 54 1.02 1.39 3.57
N ALA A 55 0.58 0.21 3.13
CA ALA A 55 -0.54 0.07 2.22
C ALA A 55 -1.83 -0.25 2.99
N TYR A 56 -2.96 0.18 2.44
CA TYR A 56 -4.30 -0.20 2.85
C TYR A 56 -5.05 -0.80 1.67
N VAL A 57 -5.68 -1.95 1.90
CA VAL A 57 -6.53 -2.66 0.94
C VAL A 57 -7.95 -2.70 1.51
N PHE A 58 -8.94 -2.18 0.80
CA PHE A 58 -10.31 -1.99 1.31
C PHE A 58 -11.35 -2.23 0.20
N PRO A 59 -12.57 -2.70 0.54
CA PRO A 59 -13.64 -2.83 -0.45
C PRO A 59 -14.07 -1.45 -0.95
N GLN A 60 -14.32 -1.30 -2.26
CA GLN A 60 -14.81 -0.03 -2.78
C GLN A 60 -16.17 0.32 -2.15
N GLY A 61 -16.29 1.56 -1.67
CA GLY A 61 -17.48 2.05 -0.98
C GLY A 61 -17.48 1.86 0.53
N ASP A 62 -16.51 1.12 1.10
CA ASP A 62 -16.39 0.95 2.56
C ASP A 62 -14.91 0.91 3.03
N GLU A 63 -14.31 2.09 3.12
CA GLU A 63 -12.91 2.26 3.51
C GLU A 63 -12.65 1.90 4.98
N ALA A 64 -13.68 1.90 5.83
CA ALA A 64 -13.56 1.56 7.24
C ALA A 64 -13.21 0.08 7.45
N MET A 65 -13.46 -0.76 6.44
CA MET A 65 -13.11 -2.17 6.43
C MET A 65 -11.68 -2.46 5.94
N GLY A 66 -10.88 -1.42 5.71
CA GLY A 66 -9.54 -1.55 5.17
C GLY A 66 -8.56 -2.29 6.08
N HIS A 67 -7.74 -3.13 5.46
CA HIS A 67 -6.64 -3.84 6.11
C HIS A 67 -5.30 -3.24 5.71
N GLY A 68 -4.48 -2.95 6.72
CA GLY A 68 -3.15 -2.34 6.54
C GLY A 68 -2.02 -3.37 6.50
N VAL A 69 -1.00 -3.13 5.69
CA VAL A 69 0.28 -3.88 5.71
C VAL A 69 1.46 -2.92 5.62
N ASP A 70 2.48 -3.13 6.44
CA ASP A 70 3.72 -2.36 6.39
C ASP A 70 4.60 -2.86 5.23
N LEU A 71 5.13 -1.93 4.44
CA LEU A 71 6.05 -2.23 3.34
C LEU A 71 7.49 -2.08 3.83
N ALA A 72 8.31 -3.07 3.50
CA ALA A 72 9.75 -3.03 3.77
C ALA A 72 10.50 -2.43 2.58
N ARG A 73 11.54 -1.62 2.84
CA ARG A 73 12.43 -1.13 1.78
C ARG A 73 13.18 -2.31 1.17
N VAL A 74 13.08 -2.49 -0.14
CA VAL A 74 13.75 -3.56 -0.89
C VAL A 74 14.90 -3.06 -1.77
N SER A 75 14.91 -1.76 -2.09
CA SER A 75 16.01 -1.10 -2.81
C SER A 75 16.00 0.42 -2.60
N GLY A 76 17.05 1.09 -3.04
CA GLY A 76 17.22 2.54 -2.88
C GLY A 76 17.78 2.93 -1.51
N SER A 77 17.61 4.20 -1.15
CA SER A 77 18.05 4.78 0.12
C SER A 77 16.89 5.02 1.08
N VAL A 78 17.22 5.51 2.27
CA VAL A 78 16.24 5.99 3.27
C VAL A 78 15.46 7.23 2.80
N THR A 79 15.96 7.99 1.83
CA THR A 79 15.36 9.23 1.31
C THR A 79 14.76 9.09 -0.10
N ASP A 80 15.10 8.02 -0.83
CA ASP A 80 14.48 7.64 -2.11
C ASP A 80 14.54 6.12 -2.23
N GLY A 81 13.46 5.47 -1.82
CA GLY A 81 13.41 4.02 -1.65
C GLY A 81 12.27 3.38 -2.42
N THR A 82 12.48 2.13 -2.84
CA THR A 82 11.39 1.25 -3.27
C THR A 82 11.03 0.32 -2.12
N TYR A 83 9.74 0.27 -1.82
CA TYR A 83 9.14 -0.45 -0.70
C TYR A 83 8.21 -1.52 -1.23
N ARG A 84 8.15 -2.68 -0.55
CA ARG A 84 7.31 -3.80 -0.97
C ARG A 84 6.71 -4.54 0.23
N ALA A 85 5.48 -5.03 0.05
CA ALA A 85 4.82 -5.97 0.93
C ALA A 85 4.10 -7.05 0.10
N ASP A 86 3.93 -8.21 0.71
CA ASP A 86 3.01 -9.25 0.24
C ASP A 86 1.83 -9.27 1.21
N PHE A 87 0.65 -8.83 0.74
CA PHE A 87 -0.60 -8.81 1.50
C PHE A 87 -1.37 -10.09 1.26
N VAL A 88 -1.69 -10.82 2.33
CA VAL A 88 -2.57 -11.98 2.27
C VAL A 88 -3.86 -11.61 2.99
N PHE A 89 -5.00 -11.85 2.35
CA PHE A 89 -6.30 -11.55 2.94
C PHE A 89 -6.49 -12.34 4.25
N PRO A 90 -6.73 -11.69 5.40
CA PRO A 90 -6.90 -12.40 6.66
C PRO A 90 -8.12 -13.34 6.63
N PRO A 91 -8.10 -14.47 7.36
CA PRO A 91 -9.25 -15.38 7.42
C PRO A 91 -10.56 -14.74 7.91
N SER A 92 -10.51 -13.61 8.60
CA SER A 92 -11.69 -12.85 9.04
C SER A 92 -12.38 -12.04 7.93
N VAL A 93 -11.69 -11.79 6.80
CA VAL A 93 -12.30 -11.34 5.54
C VAL A 93 -12.69 -12.52 4.65
N LEU A 94 -12.17 -13.71 4.95
CA LEU A 94 -12.69 -15.01 4.49
C LEU A 94 -13.91 -15.41 5.36
N PRO A 95 -14.83 -16.26 4.88
CA PRO A 95 -16.26 -16.00 5.06
C PRO A 95 -16.83 -16.50 6.39
N GLU A 96 -16.95 -15.61 7.39
CA GLU A 96 -18.07 -15.63 8.35
C GLU A 96 -18.60 -14.22 8.72
N GLY A 97 -17.84 -13.14 8.48
CA GLY A 97 -18.17 -11.81 9.02
C GLY A 97 -18.80 -10.76 8.09
N LEU A 98 -18.72 -10.88 6.76
CA LEU A 98 -19.12 -9.80 5.83
C LEU A 98 -20.33 -10.14 4.96
N GLU A 99 -21.06 -9.13 4.49
CA GLU A 99 -22.07 -9.30 3.43
C GLU A 99 -21.38 -9.73 2.12
N TYR A 100 -22.02 -10.62 1.35
CA TYR A 100 -21.44 -11.23 0.15
C TYR A 100 -20.92 -10.21 -0.89
N GLY A 101 -21.61 -9.07 -1.06
CA GLY A 101 -21.20 -7.98 -1.95
C GLY A 101 -20.04 -7.11 -1.44
N GLN A 102 -19.60 -7.29 -0.18
CA GLN A 102 -18.45 -6.59 0.41
C GLN A 102 -17.18 -7.45 0.41
N LYS A 103 -17.28 -8.75 0.11
CA LYS A 103 -16.16 -9.70 0.07
C LYS A 103 -15.49 -9.74 -1.29
N TYR A 104 -16.33 -9.71 -2.33
CA TYR A 104 -15.94 -9.94 -3.71
C TYR A 104 -16.27 -8.71 -4.54
N GLY A 105 -15.58 -8.54 -5.67
CA GLY A 105 -15.70 -7.36 -6.53
C GLY A 105 -14.51 -6.42 -6.40
N TYR A 106 -14.75 -5.12 -6.58
CA TYR A 106 -13.68 -4.14 -6.67
C TYR A 106 -13.20 -3.67 -5.29
N TRP A 107 -11.90 -3.76 -5.09
CA TRP A 107 -11.19 -3.27 -3.92
C TRP A 107 -10.23 -2.15 -4.31
N GLY A 108 -10.12 -1.15 -3.45
CA GLY A 108 -9.11 -0.12 -3.56
C GLY A 108 -7.81 -0.53 -2.88
N VAL A 109 -6.69 -0.06 -3.45
CA VAL A 109 -5.36 -0.13 -2.84
C VAL A 109 -4.85 1.29 -2.71
N GLN A 110 -4.33 1.64 -1.55
CA GLN A 110 -3.71 2.95 -1.31
C GLN A 110 -2.43 2.81 -0.49
N VAL A 111 -1.49 3.73 -0.67
CA VAL A 111 -0.23 3.77 0.06
C VAL A 111 -0.03 5.14 0.68
N TRP A 112 0.46 5.18 1.91
CA TRP A 112 0.95 6.38 2.57
C TRP A 112 2.26 6.10 3.30
N ALA A 113 2.98 7.17 3.65
CA ALA A 113 4.25 7.09 4.34
C ALA A 113 4.38 8.16 5.44
N VAL A 114 5.30 7.93 6.38
CA VAL A 114 5.64 8.83 7.47
C VAL A 114 7.16 8.93 7.56
N ASP A 115 7.68 10.15 7.76
CA ASP A 115 9.10 10.42 7.93
C ASP A 115 9.57 10.18 9.38
N VAL A 116 10.87 10.35 9.64
CA VAL A 116 11.45 10.21 10.98
C VAL A 116 11.05 11.33 11.95
N LEU A 117 10.52 12.45 11.44
CA LEU A 117 10.03 13.59 12.23
C LEU A 117 8.55 13.44 12.60
N GLY A 118 7.85 12.46 12.03
CA GLY A 118 6.45 12.16 12.27
C GLY A 118 5.49 12.85 11.29
N HIS A 119 5.97 13.54 10.26
CA HIS A 119 5.09 14.11 9.24
C HIS A 119 4.50 12.99 8.38
N ARG A 120 3.19 13.08 8.16
CA ARG A 120 2.48 12.17 7.25
C ARG A 120 2.55 12.70 5.83
N GLY A 121 3.00 11.83 4.95
CA GLY A 121 3.09 12.07 3.52
C GLY A 121 1.77 12.06 2.79
N THR A 122 1.81 12.38 1.49
CA THR A 122 0.64 12.28 0.61
C THR A 122 0.21 10.83 0.45
N GLU A 123 -1.10 10.60 0.43
CA GLU A 123 -1.66 9.30 0.10
C GLU A 123 -1.82 9.16 -1.41
N LEU A 124 -1.36 8.03 -1.94
CA LEU A 124 -1.57 7.67 -3.34
C LEU A 124 -2.53 6.47 -3.41
N ARG A 125 -3.66 6.64 -4.08
CA ARG A 125 -4.63 5.58 -4.37
C ARG A 125 -4.42 5.05 -5.78
N SER A 126 -4.64 3.76 -5.97
CA SER A 126 -4.55 3.14 -7.29
C SER A 126 -5.61 3.70 -8.22
N PRO A 127 -5.26 4.05 -9.46
CA PRO A 127 -6.26 4.41 -10.47
C PRO A 127 -7.10 3.19 -10.89
N THR A 128 -6.54 1.98 -10.80
CA THR A 128 -7.23 0.72 -11.11
C THR A 128 -7.55 -0.05 -9.82
N PRO A 129 -8.78 -0.57 -9.67
CA PRO A 129 -9.12 -1.42 -8.55
C PRO A 129 -8.52 -2.82 -8.69
N LEU A 130 -8.31 -3.47 -7.55
CA LEU A 130 -8.11 -4.91 -7.46
C LEU A 130 -9.48 -5.60 -7.61
N MET A 131 -9.59 -6.62 -8.44
CA MET A 131 -10.76 -7.51 -8.47
C MET A 131 -10.53 -8.69 -7.53
N VAL A 132 -11.37 -8.81 -6.50
CA VAL A 132 -11.39 -9.99 -5.62
C VAL A 132 -12.48 -10.94 -6.12
N LEU A 133 -12.07 -12.12 -6.56
CA LEU A 133 -12.96 -13.09 -7.19
C LEU A 133 -13.78 -13.83 -6.14
N ASP A 134 -15.05 -14.07 -6.47
CA ASP A 134 -15.87 -15.03 -5.73
C ASP A 134 -15.59 -16.45 -6.25
N PRO A 135 -15.05 -17.37 -5.43
CA PRO A 135 -14.83 -18.76 -5.84
C PRO A 135 -16.14 -19.50 -6.16
N ALA A 136 -17.29 -19.01 -5.72
CA ALA A 136 -18.60 -19.56 -6.10
C ALA A 136 -19.14 -18.98 -7.41
N ASP A 137 -18.58 -17.88 -7.91
CA ASP A 137 -18.95 -17.28 -9.19
C ASP A 137 -18.12 -17.89 -10.33
N SER A 138 -18.81 -18.64 -11.19
CA SER A 138 -18.21 -19.25 -12.39
C SER A 138 -18.15 -18.30 -13.59
N SER A 139 -18.64 -17.06 -13.46
CA SER A 139 -18.68 -16.04 -14.52
C SER A 139 -18.20 -14.67 -14.01
N PRO A 140 -16.98 -14.57 -13.44
CA PRO A 140 -16.47 -13.30 -12.94
C PRO A 140 -16.41 -12.25 -14.06
N PRO A 141 -16.64 -10.96 -13.75
CA PRO A 141 -16.55 -9.91 -14.75
C PRO A 141 -15.15 -9.91 -15.38
N MET A 142 -15.09 -10.26 -16.67
CA MET A 142 -13.83 -10.22 -17.41
C MET A 142 -13.32 -8.77 -17.44
N VAL A 143 -12.21 -8.49 -16.76
CA VAL A 143 -11.46 -7.27 -16.98
C VAL A 143 -10.89 -7.39 -18.39
N THR A 144 -11.55 -6.77 -19.36
CA THR A 144 -10.99 -6.61 -20.70
C THR A 144 -9.80 -5.69 -20.55
N GLY A 145 -8.60 -6.28 -20.55
CA GLY A 145 -7.35 -5.54 -20.50
C GLY A 145 -7.34 -4.48 -21.58
N ALA A 146 -7.28 -3.21 -21.18
CA ALA A 146 -6.91 -2.14 -22.08
C ALA A 146 -5.40 -2.16 -22.22
N SER A 147 -4.90 -2.89 -23.21
CA SER A 147 -3.66 -2.61 -23.95
C SER A 147 -3.66 -3.44 -25.24
#